data_AF-A0A6L9QFN2-F1
#
_entry.id   AF-A0A6L9QFN2-F1
#
_cell.length_a   1.000
_cell.length_b   1.000
_cell.length_c   1.000
_cell.angle_alpha   90.00
_cell.angle_beta   90.00
_cell.angle_gamma   90.00
#
_symmetry.space_group_name_H-M   'P 1'
#
loop_
_entity.id
_entity.type
_entity.pdbx_description
1 polymer ?
#
loop_
_entity_poly.entity_id
_entity_poly.type
_entity_poly.pdbx_seq_one_letter_code
_entity_poly.pdbx_strand_id
1 'polypeptide(L)'
;NLVLAARTAAACADRIVLEICAAGAESAETGAVLRLHALNVLERRAPDLLNEGAAPPGLLDLLWEARRRTCDELAPRAAELAAAFDLPAPVTAPTAFLVGPTGP
;
A
#
# COMPACT_ATOMS: atom_id res chain seq x y z
N ASN A 1 25.31 -0.15 16.01
CA ASN A 1 24.77 0.75 14.96
C ASN A 1 23.26 0.55 14.89
N LEU A 2 22.48 1.38 15.62
CA LEU A 2 21.03 1.19 15.78
C LEU A 2 20.23 1.50 14.49
N VAL A 3 20.73 2.41 13.66
CA VAL A 3 20.07 2.81 12.40
C VAL A 3 20.04 1.66 11.41
N LEU A 4 21.16 0.95 11.25
CA LEU A 4 21.22 -0.23 10.37
C LEU A 4 20.29 -1.34 10.88
N ALA A 5 20.32 -1.63 12.18
CA ALA A 5 19.43 -2.62 12.79
C ALA A 5 17.95 -2.30 12.57
N ALA A 6 17.56 -1.03 12.70
CA ALA A 6 16.20 -0.58 12.43
C ALA A 6 15.81 -0.74 10.95
N ARG A 7 16.70 -0.37 10.01
CA ARG A 7 16.47 -0.55 8.55
C ARG A 7 16.26 -2.02 8.21
N THR A 8 17.14 -2.90 8.70
CA THR A 8 17.03 -4.35 8.49
C THR A 8 15.75 -4.92 9.10
N ALA A 9 15.43 -4.57 10.34
CA ALA A 9 14.20 -5.04 10.98
C ALA A 9 12.95 -4.62 10.19
N ALA A 10 12.90 -3.38 9.71
CA ALA A 10 11.78 -2.89 8.93
C ALA A 10 11.67 -3.59 7.56
N ALA A 11 12.79 -3.86 6.88
CA ALA A 11 12.78 -4.63 5.63
C ALA A 11 12.34 -6.10 5.86
N CYS A 12 12.76 -6.73 6.96
CA CYS A 12 12.29 -8.06 7.34
C CYS A 12 10.79 -8.07 7.65
N ALA A 13 10.29 -7.06 8.35
CA ALA A 13 8.87 -6.93 8.64
C ALA A 13 8.04 -6.77 7.36
N ASP A 14 8.48 -5.89 6.44
CA ASP A 14 7.83 -5.72 5.13
C ASP A 14 7.79 -7.06 4.37
N ARG A 15 8.91 -7.80 4.31
CA ARG A 15 8.94 -9.12 3.66
C ARG A 15 7.92 -10.09 4.26
N ILE A 16 7.87 -10.20 5.59
CA ILE A 16 6.94 -11.10 6.29
C ILE A 16 5.48 -10.73 5.95
N VAL A 17 5.15 -9.44 5.98
CA VAL A 17 3.81 -8.96 5.61
C VAL A 17 3.48 -9.32 4.16
N LEU A 18 4.41 -9.12 3.22
CA LEU A 18 4.20 -9.47 1.82
C LEU A 18 4.02 -10.98 1.61
N GLU A 19 4.73 -11.82 2.34
CA GLU A 19 4.56 -13.28 2.31
C GLU A 19 3.18 -13.70 2.83
N ILE A 20 2.71 -13.08 3.92
CA ILE A 20 1.36 -13.30 4.45
C ILE A 20 0.30 -12.86 3.43
N CYS A 21 0.47 -11.68 2.81
CA CYS A 21 -0.41 -11.21 1.76
C CYS A 21 -0.44 -12.17 0.57
N ALA A 22 0.73 -12.64 0.11
CA ALA A 22 0.80 -13.59 -1.01
C ALA A 22 0.07 -14.91 -0.70
N ALA A 23 0.15 -15.39 0.55
CA ALA A 23 -0.57 -16.59 0.98
C ALA A 23 -2.10 -16.39 1.09
N GLY A 24 -2.56 -15.17 1.40
CA GLY A 24 -3.98 -14.83 1.59
C GLY A 24 -4.70 -14.32 0.33
N ALA A 25 -4.04 -14.29 -0.83
CA ALA A 25 -4.63 -13.82 -2.09
C ALA A 25 -5.55 -14.89 -2.73
N GLU A 26 -6.65 -15.22 -2.05
CA GLU A 26 -7.54 -16.34 -2.43
C GLU A 26 -8.50 -16.00 -3.58
N SER A 27 -8.88 -14.72 -3.74
CA SER A 27 -9.77 -14.23 -4.80
C SER A 27 -9.08 -13.20 -5.69
N ALA A 28 -9.63 -12.97 -6.88
CA ALA A 28 -9.12 -11.95 -7.80
C ALA A 28 -9.18 -10.55 -7.17
N GLU A 29 -10.28 -10.26 -6.46
CA GLU A 29 -10.50 -9.01 -5.73
C GLU A 29 -9.47 -8.77 -4.62
N THR A 30 -9.32 -9.76 -3.73
CA THR A 30 -8.35 -9.69 -2.64
C THR A 30 -6.94 -9.62 -3.20
N GLY A 31 -6.65 -10.37 -4.27
CA GLY A 31 -5.38 -10.32 -4.98
C GLY A 31 -5.04 -8.93 -5.52
N ALA A 32 -5.99 -8.20 -6.10
CA ALA A 32 -5.77 -6.84 -6.60
C ALA A 32 -5.50 -5.83 -5.47
N VAL A 33 -6.23 -5.91 -4.36
CA VAL A 33 -5.99 -5.06 -3.17
C VAL A 33 -4.62 -5.35 -2.54
N LEU A 34 -4.27 -6.62 -2.39
CA LEU A 34 -2.97 -7.04 -1.85
C LEU A 34 -1.81 -6.68 -2.78
N ARG A 35 -2.02 -6.72 -4.10
CA ARG A 35 -1.06 -6.21 -5.09
C ARG A 35 -0.85 -4.70 -4.93
N LEU A 36 -1.91 -3.91 -4.76
CA LEU A 36 -1.79 -2.48 -4.49
C LEU A 36 -1.01 -2.22 -3.19
N HIS A 37 -1.26 -2.99 -2.13
CA HIS A 37 -0.49 -2.92 -0.90
C HIS A 37 1.01 -3.19 -1.13
N ALA A 38 1.33 -4.26 -1.86
CA ALA A 38 2.72 -4.62 -2.17
C ALA A 38 3.43 -3.53 -2.97
N LEU A 39 2.76 -2.94 -3.97
CA LEU A 39 3.30 -1.84 -4.76
C LEU A 39 3.60 -0.60 -3.90
N ASN A 40 2.73 -0.26 -2.95
CA ASN A 40 2.97 0.85 -2.02
C ASN A 40 4.15 0.58 -1.07
N VAL A 41 4.35 -0.68 -0.64
CA VAL A 41 5.53 -1.08 0.16
C VAL A 41 6.81 -0.90 -0.66
N LEU A 42 6.82 -1.41 -1.90
CA LEU A 42 7.98 -1.33 -2.80
C LEU A 42 8.31 0.12 -3.19
N GLU A 43 7.31 0.96 -3.43
CA GLU A 43 7.52 2.38 -3.72
C GLU A 43 8.19 3.11 -2.55
N ARG A 44 7.75 2.86 -1.30
CA ARG A 44 8.41 3.41 -0.11
C ARG A 44 9.86 2.93 0.06
N ARG A 45 10.17 1.71 -0.39
CA ARG A 45 11.50 1.08 -0.29
C ARG A 45 12.40 1.34 -1.48
N ALA A 46 11.88 1.87 -2.58
CA ALA A 46 12.64 2.05 -3.80
C ALA A 46 13.96 2.82 -3.60
N PRO A 47 14.04 3.91 -2.80
CA PRO A 47 15.31 4.58 -2.56
C PRO A 47 16.37 3.68 -1.91
N ASP A 48 15.98 2.90 -0.89
CA ASP A 48 16.87 1.94 -0.24
C ASP A 48 17.32 0.85 -1.23
N LEU A 49 16.38 0.29 -1.99
CA LEU A 49 16.67 -0.79 -2.94
C LEU A 49 17.61 -0.35 -4.07
N LEU A 50 17.43 0.88 -4.57
CA LEU A 50 18.29 1.47 -5.60
C LEU A 50 19.68 1.79 -5.04
N ASN A 51 19.76 2.39 -3.85
CA ASN A 51 21.03 2.75 -3.21
C ASN A 51 21.90 1.53 -2.89
N GLU A 52 21.29 0.42 -2.45
CA GLU A 52 21.98 -0.82 -2.11
C GLU A 52 22.24 -1.70 -3.35
N GLY A 53 21.81 -1.29 -4.54
CA GLY A 53 21.96 -2.07 -5.79
C GLY A 53 21.10 -3.34 -5.85
N ALA A 54 20.12 -3.46 -4.95
CA ALA A 54 19.20 -4.60 -4.88
C ALA A 54 18.09 -4.52 -5.95
N ALA A 55 17.92 -3.36 -6.59
CA ALA A 55 17.00 -3.15 -7.70
C ALA A 55 17.68 -2.44 -8.87
N PRO A 56 17.26 -2.72 -10.12
CA PRO A 56 17.80 -2.05 -11.29
C PRO A 56 17.27 -0.60 -11.41
N PRO A 57 18.01 0.29 -12.10
CA PRO A 57 17.46 1.54 -12.60
C PRO A 57 16.18 1.29 -13.41
N GLY A 58 15.20 2.18 -13.30
CA GLY A 58 13.88 2.04 -13.95
C GLY A 58 12.84 1.25 -13.14
N LEU A 59 13.19 0.74 -11.95
CA LEU A 59 12.21 0.09 -11.06
C LEU A 59 10.99 0.98 -10.79
N LEU A 60 11.19 2.28 -10.55
CA LEU A 60 10.09 3.20 -10.24
C LEU A 60 9.07 3.31 -11.38
N ASP A 61 9.52 3.33 -12.63
CA ASP A 61 8.63 3.38 -13.79
C ASP A 61 7.76 2.12 -13.87
N LEU A 62 8.36 0.94 -13.63
CA LEU A 62 7.65 -0.34 -13.57
C LEU A 62 6.63 -0.36 -12.43
N LEU A 63 7.00 0.14 -11.25
CA LEU A 63 6.09 0.22 -10.09
C LEU A 63 4.91 1.15 -10.39
N TRP A 64 5.15 2.31 -10.98
CA TRP A 64 4.09 3.27 -11.33
C TRP A 64 3.16 2.76 -12.43
N GLU A 65 3.68 2.04 -13.43
CA GLU A 65 2.85 1.39 -14.43
C GLU A 65 1.98 0.29 -13.81
N ALA A 66 2.56 -0.58 -12.99
CA ALA A 66 1.81 -1.63 -12.30
C ALA A 66 0.76 -1.05 -11.34
N ARG A 67 1.09 0.04 -10.64
CA ARG A 67 0.17 0.76 -9.75
C ARG A 67 -1.00 1.36 -10.52
N ARG A 68 -0.75 2.01 -11.65
CA ARG A 68 -1.81 2.55 -12.52
C ARG A 68 -2.79 1.45 -12.95
N ARG A 69 -2.27 0.36 -13.53
CA ARG A 69 -3.11 -0.79 -13.93
C ARG A 69 -3.94 -1.36 -12.79
N THR A 70 -3.33 -1.49 -11.60
CA THR A 70 -4.02 -2.01 -10.42
C THR A 70 -5.09 -1.04 -9.92
N CYS A 71 -4.82 0.28 -9.94
CA CYS A 71 -5.81 1.29 -9.60
C CYS A 71 -6.98 1.30 -10.61
N ASP A 72 -6.71 1.16 -11.90
CA ASP A 72 -7.75 1.11 -12.93
C ASP A 72 -8.65 -0.13 -12.76
N GLU A 73 -8.05 -1.27 -12.38
CA GLU A 73 -8.76 -2.51 -12.02
C GLU A 73 -9.67 -2.33 -10.80
N LEU A 74 -9.19 -1.62 -9.77
CA LEU A 74 -9.92 -1.42 -8.51
C LEU A 74 -10.93 -0.27 -8.54
N ALA A 75 -10.74 0.74 -9.39
CA ALA A 75 -11.51 1.98 -9.40
C ALA A 75 -13.04 1.78 -9.45
N PRO A 76 -13.60 0.86 -10.28
CA PRO A 76 -15.04 0.64 -10.33
C PRO A 76 -15.65 0.15 -9.01
N ARG A 77 -14.85 -0.48 -8.14
CA ARG A 77 -15.28 -1.10 -6.88
C ARG A 77 -14.67 -0.46 -5.64
N ALA A 78 -13.97 0.67 -5.79
CA ALA A 78 -13.24 1.30 -4.71
C ALA A 78 -14.11 1.61 -3.48
N ALA A 79 -15.35 2.08 -3.70
CA ALA A 79 -16.29 2.38 -2.61
C ALA A 79 -16.76 1.10 -1.86
N GLU A 80 -17.05 0.03 -2.60
CA GLU A 80 -17.44 -1.27 -2.04
C GLU A 80 -16.29 -1.86 -1.20
N LEU A 81 -15.08 -1.86 -1.75
CA LEU A 81 -13.89 -2.36 -1.07
C LEU A 81 -13.56 -1.53 0.18
N ALA A 82 -13.71 -0.21 0.12
CA ALA A 82 -13.52 0.66 1.29
C ALA A 82 -14.57 0.40 2.38
N ALA A 83 -15.84 0.21 1.99
CA ALA A 83 -16.92 -0.11 2.92
C ALA A 83 -16.71 -1.47 3.59
N ALA A 84 -16.11 -2.44 2.90
CA ALA A 84 -15.83 -3.79 3.44
C ALA A 84 -14.87 -3.80 4.63
N PHE A 85 -14.07 -2.75 4.84
CA PHE A 85 -13.24 -2.62 6.04
C PHE A 85 -14.04 -2.24 7.30
N ASP A 86 -15.33 -1.88 7.17
CA ASP A 86 -16.22 -1.49 8.27
C ASP A 86 -15.59 -0.46 9.21
N LEU A 87 -14.87 0.51 8.63
CA LEU A 87 -14.14 1.51 9.41
C LEU A 87 -15.11 2.57 9.96
N PRO A 88 -14.89 3.05 11.20
CA PRO A 88 -15.68 4.13 11.77
C PRO A 88 -15.74 5.35 10.83
N ALA A 89 -16.91 5.98 10.74
CA ALA A 89 -17.14 7.16 9.90
C ALA A 89 -16.07 8.26 10.02
N PRO A 90 -15.48 8.56 11.20
CA PRO A 90 -14.39 9.53 11.31
C PRO A 90 -13.13 9.21 10.48
N VAL A 91 -12.92 7.94 10.12
CA VAL A 91 -11.77 7.47 9.33
C VAL A 91 -12.05 7.53 7.82
N THR A 92 -13.29 7.32 7.41
CA THR A 92 -13.70 7.17 5.99
C THR A 92 -14.42 8.39 5.42
N ALA A 93 -14.90 9.30 6.25
CA ALA A 93 -15.62 10.47 5.77
C ALA A 93 -14.67 11.39 4.99
N PRO A 94 -14.98 11.71 3.72
CA PRO A 94 -14.19 12.67 2.96
C PRO A 94 -14.35 14.02 3.65
N THR A 95 -13.26 14.55 4.19
CA THR A 95 -13.17 15.92 4.73
C THR A 95 -14.09 16.30 5.91
N ALA A 96 -14.73 15.34 6.60
CA ALA A 96 -15.60 15.68 7.76
C ALA A 96 -14.88 16.45 8.88
N PHE A 97 -13.55 16.35 8.97
CA PHE A 97 -12.73 17.15 9.87
C PHE A 97 -12.49 18.61 9.38
N LEU A 98 -12.60 18.89 8.07
CA LEU A 98 -12.38 20.23 7.50
C LEU A 98 -13.58 21.16 7.69
N VAL A 99 -14.78 20.60 7.88
CA VAL A 99 -15.97 21.34 8.27
C VAL A 99 -16.04 21.26 9.79
N GLY A 100 -15.36 22.17 10.49
CA GLY A 100 -15.44 22.26 11.96
C GLY A 100 -16.90 22.31 12.43
N PRO A 101 -17.18 22.04 13.72
CA PRO A 101 -18.55 22.00 14.22
C PRO A 101 -19.22 23.35 13.93
N THR A 102 -20.10 23.39 12.94
CA THR A 102 -21.12 24.43 12.83
C THR A 102 -22.07 24.17 13.99
N GLY A 103 -21.70 24.71 15.15
CA GLY A 103 -22.54 24.72 16.33
C GLY A 103 -23.84 25.48 16.06
N PRO A 104 -24.95 25.09 16.70
CA PRO A 104 -26.18 25.86 16.70
C PRO A 104 -26.00 27.23 17.39
#